data_AF-A0A950GDK8-F1
#
_entry.id   AF-A0A950GDK8-F1
#
_cell.length_a   1.000
_cell.length_b   1.000
_cell.length_c   1.000
_cell.angle_alpha   90.00
_cell.angle_beta   90.00
_cell.angle_gamma   90.00
#
_symmetry.space_group_name_H-M   'P 1'
#
loop_
_entity.id
_entity.type
_entity.pdbx_description
1 polymer ?
#
loop_
_entity_poly.entity_id
_entity_poly.type
_entity_poly.pdbx_seq_one_letter_code
_entity_poly.pdbx_strand_id
1 'polypeptide(L)'
;MDRNLVYPGSIPLDSDLLSTNRNIMVAIGYLAQAVLGSQTLVDGLACNPTTPASLAVTIGPGSITQLNVVDALAFGSLPADSEPLVKMGINLAPTSFTVVSPSTSGTSVNYLIQAALQESDTNPVVLPYYNAANPAQPYTGPGNTGVAQNTARIQRVQLQMKAGAAAPTGTQVTPPVDNGWSGLYVITITYGQTAITATNIVTLPTAPFSPFKLPNLRPGFASGVLPITSSGTFVVPSGVTTVEVELWGGGAGSFASSAPIPSGGGSGGGYARKRVSGLVPGQPIPVVVGSGGAAGSTAGAPAGAGGTSSFGTYVSATGGSLNAYATVGSPQNGATPGGFGVGGDVNIAGSAGQAGISNIGGLGGGAPMGATQNSGTVGVAGIFPGGGASGAGTGPSGNAQYTGASGANGLVVVRW
;
A
#
# COMPACT_ATOMS: atom_id res chain seq x y z
N MET A 1 6.63 -26.50 23.45
CA MET A 1 8.08 -26.49 23.72
C MET A 1 8.35 -27.64 24.65
N ASP A 2 9.18 -28.57 24.20
CA ASP A 2 9.58 -29.71 25.02
C ASP A 2 10.55 -29.27 26.11
N ARG A 3 10.50 -29.96 27.24
CA ARG A 3 11.27 -29.62 28.44
C ARG A 3 11.90 -30.87 29.02
N ASN A 4 13.21 -30.86 29.21
CA ASN A 4 13.91 -31.95 29.87
C ASN A 4 13.54 -31.99 31.36
N LEU A 5 13.37 -33.21 31.89
CA LEU A 5 13.23 -33.45 33.32
C LEU A 5 14.59 -33.89 33.88
N VAL A 6 15.12 -33.13 34.83
CA VAL A 6 16.35 -33.44 35.57
C VAL A 6 15.99 -33.67 37.03
N TYR A 7 16.52 -34.72 37.64
CA TYR A 7 16.15 -35.14 38.99
C TYR A 7 17.25 -34.85 40.00
N PRO A 8 16.91 -34.63 41.29
CA PRO A 8 17.93 -34.52 42.34
C PRO A 8 18.82 -35.77 42.38
N GLY A 9 20.14 -35.57 42.36
CA GLY A 9 21.13 -36.65 42.39
C GLY A 9 21.47 -37.28 41.03
N SER A 10 20.82 -36.90 39.93
CA SER A 10 21.26 -37.33 38.59
C SER A 10 22.52 -36.57 38.15
N ILE A 11 23.41 -37.25 37.42
CA ILE A 11 24.60 -36.63 36.81
C ILE A 11 24.12 -35.71 35.67
N PRO A 12 24.43 -34.40 35.70
CA PRO A 12 24.11 -33.51 34.60
C PRO A 12 24.82 -33.94 33.31
N LEU A 13 24.07 -34.01 32.22
CA LEU A 13 24.62 -34.26 30.89
C LEU A 13 24.70 -32.96 30.10
N ASP A 14 25.63 -32.88 29.16
CA ASP A 14 25.71 -31.75 28.23
C ASP A 14 24.43 -31.64 27.38
N SER A 15 23.82 -32.79 27.05
CA SER A 15 22.53 -32.87 26.36
C SER A 15 21.40 -32.13 27.08
N ASP A 16 21.45 -31.96 28.41
CA ASP A 16 20.40 -31.23 29.16
C ASP A 16 20.38 -29.74 28.77
N LEU A 17 21.56 -29.14 28.62
CA LEU A 17 21.71 -27.75 28.19
C LEU A 17 21.47 -27.60 26.69
N LEU A 18 22.05 -28.50 25.89
CA LEU A 18 21.94 -28.46 24.43
C LEU A 18 20.49 -28.62 23.97
N SER A 19 19.72 -29.51 24.62
CA SER A 19 18.30 -29.74 24.28
C SER A 19 17.46 -28.50 24.56
N THR A 20 17.72 -27.81 25.67
CA THR A 20 17.00 -26.58 26.01
C THR A 20 17.23 -25.49 24.95
N ASN A 21 18.47 -25.32 24.48
CA ASN A 21 18.81 -24.37 23.43
C ASN A 21 18.12 -24.71 22.10
N ARG A 22 18.12 -26.00 21.71
CA ARG A 22 17.41 -26.48 20.51
C ARG A 22 15.90 -26.24 20.63
N ASN A 23 15.28 -26.57 21.77
CA ASN A 23 13.84 -26.43 21.98
C ASN A 23 13.38 -24.96 21.94
N ILE A 24 14.22 -24.03 22.42
CA ILE A 24 13.98 -22.58 22.28
C ILE A 24 13.99 -22.18 20.80
N MET A 25 15.00 -22.63 20.04
CA MET A 25 15.12 -22.33 18.61
C MET A 25 13.93 -22.88 17.81
N VAL A 26 13.51 -24.12 18.09
CA VAL A 26 12.29 -24.73 17.50
C VAL A 26 11.05 -23.91 17.84
N ALA A 27 10.85 -23.52 19.09
CA ALA A 27 9.70 -22.71 19.50
C ALA A 27 9.65 -21.35 18.80
N ILE A 28 10.80 -20.67 18.69
CA ILE A 28 10.92 -19.39 17.96
C ILE A 28 10.66 -19.60 16.47
N GLY A 29 11.16 -20.69 15.88
CA GLY A 29 10.95 -21.00 14.46
C GLY A 29 9.47 -21.23 14.12
N TYR A 30 8.73 -21.98 14.94
CA TYR A 30 7.29 -22.14 14.75
C TYR A 30 6.51 -20.84 14.95
N LEU A 31 6.92 -19.99 15.91
CA LEU A 31 6.33 -18.66 16.07
C LEU A 31 6.60 -17.78 14.84
N ALA A 32 7.84 -17.76 14.34
CA ALA A 32 8.21 -17.03 13.14
C ALA A 32 7.42 -17.52 11.92
N GLN A 33 7.26 -18.84 11.77
CA GLN A 33 6.46 -19.43 10.71
C GLN A 33 4.97 -19.04 10.80
N ALA A 34 4.40 -19.01 12.00
CA ALA A 34 3.01 -18.61 12.21
C ALA A 34 2.75 -17.15 11.84
N VAL A 35 3.75 -16.27 12.00
CA VAL A 35 3.63 -14.83 11.75
C VAL A 35 4.06 -14.43 10.33
N LEU A 36 5.13 -15.03 9.82
CA LEU A 36 5.81 -14.64 8.57
C LEU A 36 5.59 -15.64 7.43
N GLY A 37 5.05 -16.83 7.71
CA GLY A 37 4.97 -17.94 6.77
C GLY A 37 6.31 -18.68 6.62
N SER A 38 6.40 -19.54 5.60
CA SER A 38 7.59 -20.36 5.31
C SER A 38 8.48 -19.81 4.20
N GLN A 39 8.08 -18.71 3.55
CA GLN A 39 8.87 -18.08 2.50
C GLN A 39 10.05 -17.31 3.11
N THR A 40 11.12 -17.17 2.33
CA THR A 40 12.25 -16.32 2.76
C THR A 40 11.78 -14.88 2.93
N LEU A 41 12.12 -14.27 4.05
CA LEU A 41 11.82 -12.87 4.36
C LEU A 41 13.07 -12.19 4.93
N VAL A 42 13.32 -10.97 4.50
CA VAL A 42 14.44 -10.14 4.97
C VAL A 42 13.89 -8.91 5.67
N ASP A 43 14.56 -8.50 6.73
CA ASP A 43 14.20 -7.32 7.48
C ASP A 43 15.44 -6.52 7.93
N GLY A 44 15.35 -5.19 7.87
CA GLY A 44 16.51 -4.33 8.09
C GLY A 44 17.51 -4.41 6.94
N LEU A 45 18.79 -4.73 7.25
CA LEU A 45 19.88 -4.89 6.28
C LEU A 45 20.02 -3.70 5.30
N ALA A 46 19.75 -2.49 5.77
CA ALA A 46 19.79 -1.29 4.93
C ALA A 46 21.18 -1.12 4.29
N CYS A 47 21.21 -0.97 2.96
CA CYS A 47 22.43 -0.69 2.21
C CYS A 47 22.64 0.82 2.06
N ASN A 48 23.66 1.34 2.76
CA ASN A 48 23.96 2.76 2.78
C ASN A 48 25.38 3.02 2.24
N PRO A 49 25.65 4.15 1.57
CA PRO A 49 27.02 4.59 1.32
C PRO A 49 27.79 4.81 2.63
N THR A 50 29.11 4.74 2.59
CA THR A 50 29.94 5.09 3.76
C THR A 50 29.88 6.59 4.08
N THR A 51 30.19 6.94 5.33
CA THR A 51 30.38 8.32 5.78
C THR A 51 31.75 8.44 6.46
N PRO A 52 32.75 9.13 5.86
CA PRO A 52 32.71 9.86 4.58
C PRO A 52 32.47 8.97 3.35
N ALA A 53 31.96 9.57 2.28
CA ALA A 53 31.63 8.85 1.05
C ALA A 53 32.89 8.28 0.38
N SER A 54 32.84 7.01 0.00
CA SER A 54 33.93 6.28 -0.66
C SER A 54 33.36 5.25 -1.64
N LEU A 55 34.21 4.48 -2.32
CA LEU A 55 33.79 3.32 -3.11
C LEU A 55 33.46 2.10 -2.23
N ALA A 56 32.67 2.32 -1.19
CA ALA A 56 32.19 1.27 -0.31
C ALA A 56 30.74 1.53 0.11
N VAL A 57 30.03 0.43 0.36
CA VAL A 57 28.72 0.42 1.00
C VAL A 57 28.80 -0.29 2.33
N THR A 58 27.88 0.03 3.22
CA THR A 58 27.70 -0.64 4.49
C THR A 58 26.28 -1.19 4.56
N ILE A 59 26.17 -2.49 4.82
CA ILE A 59 24.91 -3.18 5.09
C ILE A 59 24.67 -3.15 6.59
N GLY A 60 23.62 -2.48 7.03
CA GLY A 60 23.28 -2.32 8.44
C GLY A 60 22.82 -3.62 9.12
N PRO A 61 22.54 -3.57 10.44
CA PRO A 61 21.92 -4.68 11.16
C PRO A 61 20.57 -5.08 10.56
N GLY A 62 20.20 -6.34 10.75
CA GLY A 62 18.96 -6.90 10.21
C GLY A 62 18.91 -8.41 10.36
N SER A 63 17.93 -9.03 9.70
CA SER A 63 17.72 -10.48 9.76
C SER A 63 17.24 -11.05 8.44
N ILE A 64 17.50 -12.34 8.25
CA ILE A 64 16.88 -13.16 7.22
C ILE A 64 16.18 -14.32 7.91
N THR A 65 14.93 -14.57 7.54
CA THR A 65 14.14 -15.70 7.97
C THR A 65 13.96 -16.63 6.79
N GLN A 66 14.34 -17.90 6.92
CA GLN A 66 14.36 -18.86 5.81
C GLN A 66 14.03 -20.26 6.32
N LEU A 67 13.32 -21.05 5.52
CA LEU A 67 13.09 -22.46 5.80
C LEU A 67 14.40 -23.24 5.64
N ASN A 68 14.76 -24.00 6.67
CA ASN A 68 15.91 -24.91 6.67
C ASN A 68 15.55 -26.13 7.53
N VAL A 69 16.53 -26.94 7.92
CA VAL A 69 16.35 -28.00 8.91
C VAL A 69 16.74 -27.55 10.32
N VAL A 70 16.23 -28.22 11.35
CA VAL A 70 16.55 -27.95 12.76
C VAL A 70 18.07 -27.91 12.97
N ASP A 71 18.78 -28.99 12.64
CA ASP A 71 20.23 -29.11 12.77
C ASP A 71 20.79 -29.98 11.63
N ALA A 72 21.43 -29.39 10.63
CA ALA A 72 22.02 -30.16 9.51
C ALA A 72 23.21 -31.04 9.94
N LEU A 73 23.88 -30.64 11.03
CA LEU A 73 25.00 -31.34 11.67
C LEU A 73 24.72 -31.53 13.15
N ALA A 74 25.36 -32.49 13.80
CA ALA A 74 25.24 -32.69 15.24
C ALA A 74 25.54 -31.41 16.03
N PHE A 75 24.73 -31.09 17.03
CA PHE A 75 24.90 -29.94 17.92
C PHE A 75 25.44 -30.41 19.27
N GLY A 76 26.76 -30.38 19.43
CA GLY A 76 27.42 -31.02 20.57
C GLY A 76 27.17 -32.53 20.56
N SER A 77 26.64 -33.08 21.65
CA SER A 77 26.23 -34.49 21.73
C SER A 77 24.88 -34.80 21.08
N LEU A 78 24.08 -33.78 20.73
CA LEU A 78 22.80 -34.01 20.06
C LEU A 78 23.02 -34.36 18.58
N PRO A 79 22.37 -35.42 18.06
CA PRO A 79 22.50 -35.77 16.65
C PRO A 79 21.92 -34.69 15.74
N ALA A 80 22.29 -34.74 14.46
CA ALA A 80 21.65 -33.95 13.42
C ALA A 80 20.15 -34.25 13.37
N ASP A 81 19.36 -33.24 13.01
CA ASP A 81 17.91 -33.26 12.94
C ASP A 81 17.46 -32.58 11.65
N SER A 82 16.90 -33.38 10.73
CA SER A 82 16.48 -32.94 9.40
C SER A 82 15.04 -32.44 9.34
N GLU A 83 14.35 -32.29 10.46
CA GLU A 83 13.00 -31.74 10.45
C GLU A 83 12.99 -30.29 9.94
N PRO A 84 12.01 -29.90 9.11
CA PRO A 84 11.94 -28.57 8.55
C PRO A 84 11.57 -27.54 9.63
N LEU A 85 12.33 -26.45 9.69
CA LEU A 85 12.13 -25.35 10.62
C LEU A 85 12.46 -24.01 9.94
N VAL A 86 11.59 -23.03 10.14
CA VAL A 86 11.90 -21.64 9.79
C VAL A 86 12.94 -21.10 10.79
N LYS A 87 14.12 -20.73 10.29
CA LYS A 87 15.24 -20.25 11.09
C LYS A 87 15.54 -18.79 10.77
N MET A 88 16.06 -18.07 11.78
CA MET A 88 16.40 -16.66 11.66
C MET A 88 17.91 -16.46 11.77
N GLY A 89 18.52 -15.94 10.72
CA GLY A 89 19.88 -15.43 10.73
C GLY A 89 19.86 -13.95 11.10
N ILE A 90 20.76 -13.53 11.98
CA ILE A 90 20.82 -12.14 12.45
C ILE A 90 22.16 -11.53 12.07
N ASN A 91 22.13 -10.32 11.51
CA ASN A 91 23.29 -9.46 11.38
C ASN A 91 23.23 -8.42 12.50
N LEU A 92 24.13 -8.52 13.48
CA LEU A 92 24.13 -7.65 14.66
C LEU A 92 24.86 -6.33 14.44
N ALA A 93 25.82 -6.30 13.52
CA ALA A 93 26.68 -5.15 13.27
C ALA A 93 26.77 -4.84 11.77
N PRO A 94 27.07 -3.59 11.39
CA PRO A 94 27.19 -3.26 9.98
C PRO A 94 28.34 -4.03 9.30
N THR A 95 28.11 -4.50 8.08
CA THR A 95 29.12 -5.18 7.24
C THR A 95 29.43 -4.33 6.01
N SER A 96 30.70 -4.01 5.77
CA SER A 96 31.12 -3.15 4.66
C SER A 96 31.63 -3.95 3.46
N PHE A 97 31.33 -3.46 2.26
CA PHE A 97 31.82 -3.99 0.99
C PHE A 97 32.44 -2.87 0.16
N THR A 98 33.64 -3.09 -0.36
CA THR A 98 34.35 -2.16 -1.23
C THR A 98 34.20 -2.58 -2.69
N VAL A 99 33.85 -1.64 -3.56
CA VAL A 99 33.73 -1.85 -5.01
C VAL A 99 34.91 -1.19 -5.74
N VAL A 100 35.15 -1.64 -6.97
CA VAL A 100 36.09 -0.97 -7.88
C VAL A 100 35.33 -0.35 -9.05
N SER A 101 35.75 0.85 -9.45
CA SER A 101 35.22 1.48 -10.66
C SER A 101 35.77 0.78 -11.91
N PRO A 102 35.01 0.74 -13.02
CA PRO A 102 35.51 0.23 -14.30
C PRO A 102 36.75 0.99 -14.77
N SER A 103 37.66 0.30 -15.48
CA SER A 103 38.89 0.88 -16.03
C SER A 103 38.73 1.51 -17.42
N THR A 104 37.62 1.25 -18.12
CA THR A 104 37.36 1.73 -19.48
C THR A 104 36.35 2.88 -19.48
N SER A 105 36.70 3.99 -20.11
CA SER A 105 35.79 5.15 -20.27
C SER A 105 34.49 4.75 -20.97
N GLY A 106 33.37 5.32 -20.50
CA GLY A 106 32.02 5.03 -21.03
C GLY A 106 31.39 3.72 -20.55
N THR A 107 32.05 2.99 -19.65
CA THR A 107 31.51 1.73 -19.10
C THR A 107 30.99 1.88 -17.67
N SER A 108 30.07 0.98 -17.31
CA SER A 108 29.51 0.80 -15.97
C SER A 108 29.51 -0.66 -15.58
N VAL A 109 29.50 -0.94 -14.28
CA VAL A 109 29.39 -2.28 -13.71
C VAL A 109 28.30 -2.32 -12.64
N ASN A 110 27.53 -3.40 -12.62
CA ASN A 110 26.58 -3.69 -11.54
C ASN A 110 27.21 -4.66 -10.54
N TYR A 111 27.11 -4.33 -9.25
CA TYR A 111 27.42 -5.23 -8.15
C TYR A 111 26.12 -5.69 -7.49
N LEU A 112 25.96 -7.00 -7.33
CA LEU A 112 24.85 -7.62 -6.60
C LEU A 112 25.25 -7.80 -5.14
N ILE A 113 24.43 -7.30 -4.20
CA ILE A 113 24.45 -7.70 -2.80
C ILE A 113 23.40 -8.79 -2.59
N GLN A 114 23.79 -9.92 -2.02
CA GLN A 114 22.90 -11.03 -1.70
C GLN A 114 23.11 -11.52 -0.26
N ALA A 115 22.08 -12.13 0.29
CA ALA A 115 22.07 -12.67 1.65
C ALA A 115 21.56 -14.11 1.69
N ALA A 116 22.09 -14.89 2.63
CA ALA A 116 21.60 -16.23 2.95
C ALA A 116 21.63 -16.46 4.47
N LEU A 117 20.82 -17.40 4.96
CA LEU A 117 20.98 -17.93 6.30
C LEU A 117 22.25 -18.77 6.37
N GLN A 118 23.16 -18.43 7.27
CA GLN A 118 24.33 -19.25 7.58
C GLN A 118 24.27 -19.77 9.00
N GLU A 119 24.57 -21.05 9.11
CA GLU A 119 24.83 -21.72 10.37
C GLU A 119 26.27 -22.26 10.36
N SER A 120 27.02 -21.97 11.42
CA SER A 120 28.38 -22.47 11.55
C SER A 120 28.77 -22.65 13.02
N ASP A 121 29.66 -23.60 13.26
CA ASP A 121 30.28 -23.80 14.56
C ASP A 121 31.55 -22.96 14.66
N THR A 122 31.71 -22.21 15.74
CA THR A 122 32.79 -21.25 15.93
C THR A 122 33.39 -21.33 17.34
N ASN A 123 34.40 -20.49 17.57
CA ASN A 123 35.14 -20.38 18.84
C ASN A 123 35.72 -21.74 19.29
N PRO A 124 36.68 -22.30 18.52
CA PRO A 124 37.36 -23.53 18.92
C PRO A 124 38.21 -23.27 20.17
N VAL A 125 37.96 -24.04 21.23
CA VAL A 125 38.70 -23.98 22.50
C VAL A 125 39.10 -25.39 22.94
N VAL A 126 40.29 -25.55 23.50
CA VAL A 126 40.70 -26.79 24.18
C VAL A 126 40.00 -26.85 25.53
N LEU A 127 38.96 -27.66 25.64
CA LEU A 127 38.13 -27.76 26.85
C LEU A 127 38.72 -28.76 27.86
N PRO A 128 38.57 -28.52 29.18
CA PRO A 128 38.86 -29.53 30.18
C PRO A 128 37.77 -30.61 30.19
N TYR A 129 38.17 -31.88 30.27
CA TYR A 129 37.28 -33.05 30.34
C TYR A 129 37.47 -33.82 31.65
N TYR A 130 36.38 -34.39 32.17
CA TYR A 130 36.45 -35.23 33.37
C TYR A 130 37.26 -36.51 33.10
N ASN A 131 38.22 -36.79 33.99
CA ASN A 131 39.05 -37.98 33.95
C ASN A 131 38.60 -38.94 35.05
N ALA A 132 37.86 -39.99 34.69
CA ALA A 132 37.36 -40.97 35.65
C ALA A 132 38.48 -41.80 36.32
N ALA A 133 39.62 -41.97 35.65
CA ALA A 133 40.76 -42.72 36.20
C ALA A 133 41.59 -41.90 37.20
N ASN A 134 41.63 -40.57 37.05
CA ASN A 134 42.26 -39.67 38.00
C ASN A 134 41.54 -38.30 38.02
N PRO A 135 40.52 -38.15 38.89
CA PRO A 135 39.72 -36.92 38.96
C PRO A 135 40.51 -35.65 39.32
N ALA A 136 41.71 -35.77 39.90
CA ALA A 136 42.57 -34.63 40.21
C ALA A 136 43.31 -34.07 38.98
N GLN A 137 43.24 -34.75 37.83
CA GLN A 137 43.92 -34.38 36.59
C GLN A 137 42.94 -34.42 35.41
N PRO A 138 42.21 -33.31 35.15
CA PRO A 138 41.32 -33.21 34.01
C PRO A 138 42.06 -33.46 32.70
N TYR A 139 41.39 -34.09 31.75
CA TYR A 139 41.90 -34.23 30.39
C TYR A 139 41.87 -32.89 29.66
N THR A 140 42.82 -32.67 28.76
CA THR A 140 42.83 -31.51 27.86
C THR A 140 42.30 -31.93 26.48
N GLY A 141 41.12 -31.45 26.12
CA GLY A 141 40.38 -31.90 24.93
C GLY A 141 39.84 -33.33 25.06
N PRO A 142 39.07 -33.80 24.06
CA PRO A 142 38.46 -35.12 24.07
C PRO A 142 39.51 -36.21 24.19
N GLY A 143 39.33 -37.13 25.14
CA GLY A 143 40.26 -38.24 25.35
C GLY A 143 41.71 -37.82 25.64
N ASN A 144 41.92 -36.61 26.18
CA ASN A 144 43.24 -36.03 26.46
C ASN A 144 44.11 -35.79 25.21
N THR A 145 43.48 -35.51 24.07
CA THR A 145 44.16 -35.33 22.77
C THR A 145 44.72 -33.93 22.54
N GLY A 146 44.33 -32.94 23.35
CA GLY A 146 44.68 -31.53 23.16
C GLY A 146 43.95 -30.84 21.99
N VAL A 147 43.03 -31.52 21.32
CA VAL A 147 42.27 -30.96 20.18
C VAL A 147 41.19 -29.99 20.68
N ALA A 148 41.13 -28.82 20.05
CA ALA A 148 40.11 -27.81 20.33
C ALA A 148 38.77 -28.19 19.68
N GLN A 149 37.67 -27.85 20.34
CA GLN A 149 36.32 -28.02 19.83
C GLN A 149 35.57 -26.69 19.83
N ASN A 150 34.70 -26.52 18.84
CA ASN A 150 33.85 -25.35 18.74
C ASN A 150 32.90 -25.29 19.94
N THR A 151 32.72 -24.10 20.49
CA THR A 151 31.95 -23.85 21.73
C THR A 151 30.66 -23.09 21.49
N ALA A 152 30.42 -22.65 20.25
CA ALA A 152 29.20 -21.96 19.86
C ALA A 152 28.75 -22.40 18.47
N ARG A 153 27.42 -22.55 18.29
CA ARG A 153 26.78 -22.58 16.97
C ARG A 153 26.12 -21.24 16.74
N ILE A 154 26.50 -20.55 15.67
CA ILE A 154 25.94 -19.25 15.31
C ILE A 154 24.95 -19.40 14.16
N GLN A 155 23.86 -18.63 14.23
CA GLN A 155 22.96 -18.38 13.11
C GLN A 155 23.08 -16.90 12.73
N ARG A 156 23.52 -16.64 11.50
CA ARG A 156 23.82 -15.29 11.01
C ARG A 156 23.25 -15.06 9.62
N VAL A 157 23.08 -13.79 9.27
CA VAL A 157 22.96 -13.42 7.87
C VAL A 157 24.37 -13.49 7.27
N GLN A 158 24.57 -14.37 6.30
CA GLN A 158 25.76 -14.32 5.46
C GLN A 158 25.50 -13.33 4.33
N LEU A 159 26.39 -12.35 4.19
CA LEU A 159 26.33 -11.35 3.15
C LEU A 159 27.45 -11.59 2.13
N GLN A 160 27.13 -11.44 0.86
CA GLN A 160 28.10 -11.55 -0.23
C GLN A 160 27.84 -10.46 -1.28
N MET A 161 28.93 -9.97 -1.86
CA MET A 161 28.88 -9.11 -3.04
C MET A 161 29.44 -9.83 -4.26
N LYS A 162 28.76 -9.72 -5.40
CA LYS A 162 29.19 -10.26 -6.69
C LYS A 162 29.32 -9.14 -7.71
N ALA A 163 30.45 -9.09 -8.41
CA ALA A 163 30.67 -8.15 -9.49
C ALA A 163 30.13 -8.70 -10.82
N GLY A 164 29.46 -7.84 -11.60
CA GLY A 164 29.12 -8.12 -12.99
C GLY A 164 30.25 -7.81 -13.96
N ALA A 165 29.99 -8.07 -15.24
CA ALA A 165 30.86 -7.62 -16.30
C ALA A 165 30.64 -6.12 -16.55
N ALA A 166 31.74 -5.37 -16.72
CA ALA A 166 31.64 -3.99 -17.18
C ALA A 166 31.12 -3.95 -18.62
N ALA A 167 30.17 -3.06 -18.90
CA ALA A 167 29.57 -2.88 -20.22
C ALA A 167 29.32 -1.39 -20.48
N PRO A 168 29.04 -0.97 -21.74
CA PRO A 168 28.61 0.40 -22.02
C PRO A 168 27.50 0.85 -21.08
N THR A 169 27.62 2.05 -20.51
CA THR A 169 26.66 2.58 -19.54
C THR A 169 25.23 2.50 -20.06
N GLY A 170 24.34 1.87 -19.31
CA GLY A 170 22.96 1.58 -19.68
C GLY A 170 22.71 0.15 -20.18
N THR A 171 23.76 -0.63 -20.44
CA THR A 171 23.66 -2.02 -20.95
C THR A 171 24.26 -3.07 -19.99
N GLN A 172 24.80 -2.63 -18.86
CA GLN A 172 25.39 -3.51 -17.87
C GLN A 172 24.34 -4.44 -17.23
N VAL A 173 24.72 -5.70 -17.05
CA VAL A 173 23.84 -6.76 -16.54
C VAL A 173 24.23 -7.08 -15.10
N THR A 174 23.22 -7.18 -14.25
CA THR A 174 23.38 -7.63 -12.87
C THR A 174 23.72 -9.12 -12.84
N PRO A 175 24.74 -9.57 -12.08
CA PRO A 175 25.00 -10.99 -11.88
C PRO A 175 23.76 -11.75 -11.37
N PRO A 176 23.58 -13.03 -11.75
CA PRO A 176 22.50 -13.84 -11.18
C PRO A 176 22.74 -14.10 -9.68
N VAL A 177 21.64 -14.22 -8.94
CA VAL A 177 21.64 -14.62 -7.52
C VAL A 177 22.04 -16.09 -7.41
N ASP A 178 22.86 -16.43 -6.42
CA ASP A 178 23.29 -17.82 -6.20
C ASP A 178 22.16 -18.70 -5.65
N ASN A 179 22.24 -20.00 -5.91
CA ASN A 179 21.25 -20.95 -5.40
C ASN A 179 21.24 -20.97 -3.85
N GLY A 180 20.06 -20.83 -3.26
CA GLY A 180 19.89 -20.72 -1.81
C GLY A 180 20.10 -19.30 -1.23
N TRP A 181 20.45 -18.32 -2.06
CA TRP A 181 20.61 -16.92 -1.68
C TRP A 181 19.43 -16.06 -2.13
N SER A 182 19.25 -14.92 -1.46
CA SER A 182 18.30 -13.88 -1.82
C SER A 182 19.04 -12.62 -2.22
N GLY A 183 18.82 -12.14 -3.46
CA GLY A 183 19.36 -10.87 -3.91
C GLY A 183 18.65 -9.69 -3.21
N LEU A 184 19.42 -8.73 -2.70
CA LEU A 184 18.90 -7.60 -1.94
C LEU A 184 19.02 -6.29 -2.72
N TYR A 185 20.22 -5.96 -3.18
CA TYR A 185 20.52 -4.66 -3.81
C TYR A 185 21.39 -4.83 -5.05
N VAL A 186 21.25 -3.88 -5.98
CA VAL A 186 22.19 -3.65 -7.08
C VAL A 186 22.86 -2.31 -6.87
N ILE A 187 24.18 -2.27 -7.00
CA ILE A 187 24.99 -1.06 -6.93
C ILE A 187 25.59 -0.82 -8.31
N THR A 188 25.26 0.30 -8.93
CA THR A 188 25.79 0.67 -10.25
C THR A 188 26.92 1.67 -10.10
N ILE A 189 28.09 1.31 -10.63
CA ILE A 189 29.29 2.16 -10.61
C ILE A 189 29.73 2.46 -12.04
N THR A 190 29.93 3.74 -12.34
CA THR A 190 30.42 4.22 -13.64
C THR A 190 31.94 4.43 -13.61
N TYR A 191 32.58 4.41 -14.78
CA TYR A 191 33.98 4.80 -14.95
C TYR A 191 34.31 6.12 -14.22
N GLY A 192 35.46 6.16 -13.54
CA GLY A 192 35.98 7.37 -12.88
C GLY A 192 35.26 7.77 -11.59
N GLN A 193 34.24 7.03 -11.15
CA GLN A 193 33.55 7.31 -9.91
C GLN A 193 34.46 7.04 -8.69
N THR A 194 34.45 7.95 -7.71
CA THR A 194 35.28 7.88 -6.49
C THR A 194 34.46 7.72 -5.21
N ALA A 195 33.14 7.84 -5.29
CA ALA A 195 32.23 7.73 -4.16
C ALA A 195 30.88 7.16 -4.58
N ILE A 196 30.30 6.32 -3.73
CA ILE A 196 28.92 5.83 -3.87
C ILE A 196 27.97 6.82 -3.22
N THR A 197 26.83 7.07 -3.85
CA THR A 197 25.72 7.84 -3.28
C THR A 197 24.45 6.98 -3.25
N ALA A 198 23.40 7.46 -2.59
CA ALA A 198 22.13 6.73 -2.52
C ALA A 198 21.53 6.42 -3.90
N THR A 199 21.79 7.25 -4.93
CA THR A 199 21.26 7.02 -6.29
C THR A 199 21.93 5.85 -7.01
N ASN A 200 23.11 5.42 -6.55
CA ASN A 200 23.81 4.26 -7.11
C ASN A 200 23.24 2.94 -6.58
N ILE A 201 22.47 2.97 -5.49
CA ILE A 201 21.97 1.79 -4.78
C ILE A 201 20.50 1.62 -5.11
N VAL A 202 20.14 0.48 -5.70
CA VAL A 202 18.77 0.13 -6.05
C VAL A 202 18.39 -1.17 -5.36
N THR A 203 17.23 -1.21 -4.71
CA THR A 203 16.69 -2.46 -4.15
C THR A 203 16.19 -3.35 -5.29
N LEU A 204 16.52 -4.65 -5.24
CA LEU A 204 16.04 -5.59 -6.25
C LEU A 204 14.51 -5.74 -6.16
N PRO A 205 13.77 -5.72 -7.29
CA PRO A 205 12.33 -5.98 -7.28
C PRO A 205 11.96 -7.36 -6.70
N THR A 206 12.87 -8.32 -6.79
CA THR A 206 12.72 -9.67 -6.23
C THR A 206 13.22 -9.80 -4.80
N ALA A 207 13.72 -8.72 -4.18
CA ALA A 207 14.23 -8.77 -2.82
C ALA A 207 13.08 -9.03 -1.84
N PRO A 208 13.18 -10.05 -0.97
CA PRO A 208 12.08 -10.44 -0.10
C PRO A 208 12.01 -9.57 1.17
N PHE A 209 12.12 -8.25 1.05
CA PHE A 209 12.01 -7.36 2.20
C PHE A 209 10.59 -7.34 2.77
N SER A 210 10.45 -7.38 4.09
CA SER A 210 9.16 -7.20 4.75
C SER A 210 8.61 -5.80 4.45
N PRO A 211 7.48 -5.68 3.73
CA PRO A 211 6.96 -4.38 3.30
C PRO A 211 6.38 -3.57 4.47
N PHE A 212 5.98 -4.26 5.55
CA PHE A 212 5.34 -3.63 6.70
C PHE A 212 5.87 -4.20 8.02
N LYS A 213 5.79 -3.37 9.06
CA LYS A 213 6.00 -3.76 10.46
C LYS A 213 4.65 -3.83 11.15
N LEU A 214 4.49 -4.73 12.12
CA LEU A 214 3.26 -4.89 12.90
C LEU A 214 2.63 -3.56 13.38
N PRO A 215 3.37 -2.58 13.93
CA PRO A 215 2.79 -1.30 14.34
C PRO A 215 2.29 -0.42 13.19
N ASN A 216 2.85 -0.59 11.98
CA ASN A 216 2.50 0.15 10.77
C ASN A 216 1.35 -0.52 9.99
N LEU A 217 0.81 -1.63 10.48
CA LEU A 217 -0.38 -2.30 9.92
C LEU A 217 -1.68 -1.62 10.42
N ARG A 218 -1.82 -0.30 10.20
CA ARG A 218 -3.02 0.45 10.64
C ARG A 218 -3.72 1.22 9.51
N PRO A 219 -5.07 1.28 9.53
CA PRO A 219 -5.99 0.61 10.46
C PRO A 219 -6.52 -0.72 9.88
N GLY A 220 -6.15 -1.85 10.50
CA GLY A 220 -6.59 -3.17 10.07
C GLY A 220 -6.05 -3.56 8.70
N PHE A 221 -6.19 -4.82 8.31
CA PHE A 221 -5.97 -5.20 6.92
C PHE A 221 -6.81 -4.27 6.04
N ALA A 222 -6.15 -3.51 5.18
CA ALA A 222 -6.76 -2.92 4.02
C ALA A 222 -8.03 -2.08 4.32
N SER A 223 -8.10 -1.33 5.44
CA SER A 223 -9.25 -0.45 5.68
C SER A 223 -9.00 1.05 5.58
N GLY A 224 -9.86 1.75 4.86
CA GLY A 224 -9.76 3.19 4.62
C GLY A 224 -11.05 3.78 4.06
N VAL A 225 -11.22 5.09 4.20
CA VAL A 225 -12.30 5.86 3.58
C VAL A 225 -11.69 7.04 2.84
N LEU A 226 -11.95 7.14 1.53
CA LEU A 226 -11.46 8.21 0.69
C LEU A 226 -12.61 8.92 -0.04
N PRO A 227 -12.95 10.16 0.35
CA PRO A 227 -13.80 11.02 -0.46
C PRO A 227 -13.00 11.59 -1.63
N ILE A 228 -13.55 11.48 -2.84
CA ILE A 228 -12.99 11.98 -4.09
C ILE A 228 -13.95 13.05 -4.62
N THR A 229 -13.53 14.31 -4.53
CA THR A 229 -14.31 15.50 -4.92
C THR A 229 -13.89 16.10 -6.27
N SER A 230 -12.82 15.57 -6.87
CA SER A 230 -12.33 15.90 -8.20
C SER A 230 -11.96 14.63 -8.97
N SER A 231 -12.17 14.63 -10.28
CA SER A 231 -11.82 13.49 -11.13
C SER A 231 -10.33 13.18 -11.06
N GLY A 232 -9.98 11.89 -11.13
CA GLY A 232 -8.62 11.42 -10.97
C GLY A 232 -8.50 9.92 -11.16
N THR A 233 -7.52 9.31 -10.51
CA THR A 233 -7.30 7.86 -10.53
C THR A 233 -7.20 7.36 -9.10
N PHE A 234 -7.97 6.33 -8.77
CA PHE A 234 -7.81 5.56 -7.55
C PHE A 234 -6.85 4.42 -7.82
N VAL A 235 -5.74 4.34 -7.08
CA VAL A 235 -4.82 3.21 -7.14
C VAL A 235 -5.17 2.26 -6.02
N VAL A 236 -5.52 1.01 -6.36
CA VAL A 236 -5.90 -0.01 -5.38
C VAL A 236 -4.76 -0.21 -4.38
N PRO A 237 -4.98 0.06 -3.08
CA PRO A 237 -3.92 -0.06 -2.09
C PRO A 237 -3.39 -1.49 -1.94
N SER A 238 -2.17 -1.62 -1.44
CA SER A 238 -1.56 -2.93 -1.17
C SER A 238 -2.44 -3.76 -0.22
N GLY A 239 -2.69 -5.02 -0.60
CA GLY A 239 -3.51 -5.95 0.18
C GLY A 239 -5.03 -5.78 0.02
N VAL A 240 -5.49 -4.80 -0.77
CA VAL A 240 -6.92 -4.59 -1.08
C VAL A 240 -7.29 -5.38 -2.34
N THR A 241 -8.31 -6.22 -2.24
CA THR A 241 -8.91 -6.94 -3.39
C THR A 241 -10.41 -6.70 -3.54
N THR A 242 -11.01 -6.00 -2.57
CA THR A 242 -12.41 -5.64 -2.54
C THR A 242 -12.56 -4.21 -2.00
N VAL A 243 -13.42 -3.41 -2.61
CA VAL A 243 -13.81 -2.08 -2.11
C VAL A 243 -15.33 -1.93 -2.16
N GLU A 244 -15.86 -1.05 -1.33
CA GLU A 244 -17.20 -0.51 -1.47
C GLU A 244 -17.12 0.91 -2.03
N VAL A 245 -17.83 1.15 -3.12
CA VAL A 245 -17.91 2.46 -3.78
C VAL A 245 -19.31 3.00 -3.64
N GLU A 246 -19.40 4.27 -3.29
CA GLU A 246 -20.62 5.03 -3.20
C GLU A 246 -20.46 6.31 -4.01
N LEU A 247 -21.39 6.62 -4.91
CA LEU A 247 -21.25 7.79 -5.76
C LEU A 247 -22.56 8.48 -6.11
N TRP A 248 -22.47 9.79 -6.33
CA TRP A 248 -23.54 10.69 -6.74
C TRP A 248 -23.17 11.36 -8.05
N GLY A 249 -24.09 11.40 -9.03
CA GLY A 249 -23.95 12.25 -10.21
C GLY A 249 -24.11 13.72 -9.86
N GLY A 250 -23.65 14.64 -10.71
CA GLY A 250 -23.83 16.08 -10.52
C GLY A 250 -25.30 16.50 -10.64
N GLY A 251 -25.71 17.54 -9.91
CA GLY A 251 -27.05 18.13 -10.04
C GLY A 251 -27.14 19.06 -11.24
N ALA A 252 -28.33 19.26 -11.81
CA ALA A 252 -28.52 20.24 -12.87
C ALA A 252 -28.54 21.67 -12.32
N GLY A 253 -28.11 22.64 -13.13
CA GLY A 253 -28.33 24.05 -12.87
C GLY A 253 -29.77 24.45 -13.15
N SER A 254 -30.12 25.67 -12.74
CA SER A 254 -31.43 26.28 -13.01
C SER A 254 -31.29 27.42 -14.02
N PHE A 255 -32.37 27.70 -14.77
CA PHE A 255 -32.42 28.85 -15.67
C PHE A 255 -32.45 30.15 -14.87
N ALA A 256 -32.09 31.27 -15.50
CA ALA A 256 -32.45 32.59 -15.01
C ALA A 256 -33.96 32.80 -15.12
N SER A 257 -34.52 33.67 -14.28
CA SER A 257 -35.92 34.09 -14.44
C SER A 257 -36.08 35.08 -15.58
N SER A 258 -37.26 35.12 -16.18
CA SER A 258 -37.62 36.05 -17.24
C SER A 258 -38.87 36.82 -16.85
N ALA A 259 -38.73 38.03 -16.28
CA ALA A 259 -39.86 38.80 -15.74
C ALA A 259 -41.08 38.82 -16.70
N PRO A 260 -42.29 38.41 -16.25
CA PRO A 260 -42.67 38.10 -14.86
C PRO A 260 -42.53 36.63 -14.43
N ILE A 261 -41.90 35.80 -15.26
CA ILE A 261 -41.85 34.35 -15.15
C ILE A 261 -40.65 33.89 -14.29
N PRO A 262 -40.89 33.21 -13.15
CA PRO A 262 -39.82 32.61 -12.35
C PRO A 262 -39.25 31.39 -13.08
N SER A 263 -38.08 30.95 -12.68
CA SER A 263 -37.42 29.76 -13.19
C SER A 263 -37.76 28.54 -12.33
N GLY A 264 -37.83 27.36 -12.97
CA GLY A 264 -37.90 26.08 -12.30
C GLY A 264 -36.55 25.66 -11.68
N GLY A 265 -36.60 24.75 -10.72
CA GLY A 265 -35.39 24.18 -10.13
C GLY A 265 -34.69 23.18 -11.07
N GLY A 266 -33.38 23.07 -10.94
CA GLY A 266 -32.58 21.99 -11.52
C GLY A 266 -32.89 20.64 -10.86
N SER A 267 -32.66 19.53 -11.54
CA SER A 267 -32.92 18.18 -11.03
C SER A 267 -31.71 17.63 -10.25
N GLY A 268 -31.96 16.68 -9.36
CA GLY A 268 -30.90 15.99 -8.62
C GLY A 268 -30.21 14.92 -9.46
N GLY A 269 -28.93 14.69 -9.21
CA GLY A 269 -28.15 13.58 -9.74
C GLY A 269 -28.56 12.23 -9.15
N GLY A 270 -28.20 11.15 -9.85
CA GLY A 270 -28.44 9.79 -9.39
C GLY A 270 -27.48 9.37 -8.29
N TYR A 271 -27.74 8.20 -7.71
CA TYR A 271 -26.89 7.55 -6.72
C TYR A 271 -26.69 6.08 -7.05
N ALA A 272 -25.46 5.60 -6.87
CA ALA A 272 -25.16 4.18 -6.92
C ALA A 272 -24.19 3.78 -5.80
N ARG A 273 -24.40 2.57 -5.26
CA ARG A 273 -23.49 1.92 -4.32
C ARG A 273 -23.18 0.51 -4.81
N LYS A 274 -21.91 0.11 -4.75
CA LYS A 274 -21.44 -1.20 -5.22
C LYS A 274 -20.30 -1.74 -4.37
N ARG A 275 -20.32 -3.04 -4.08
CA ARG A 275 -19.13 -3.78 -3.66
C ARG A 275 -18.41 -4.32 -4.89
N VAL A 276 -17.21 -3.84 -5.14
CA VAL A 276 -16.33 -4.26 -6.24
C VAL A 276 -15.31 -5.24 -5.69
N SER A 277 -15.34 -6.50 -6.16
CA SER A 277 -14.40 -7.56 -5.81
C SER A 277 -13.47 -7.91 -6.97
N GLY A 278 -12.39 -8.63 -6.68
CA GLY A 278 -11.44 -9.09 -7.71
C GLY A 278 -10.47 -8.02 -8.18
N LEU A 279 -10.25 -7.00 -7.35
CA LEU A 279 -9.28 -5.95 -7.61
C LEU A 279 -7.85 -6.45 -7.37
N VAL A 280 -6.90 -5.90 -8.13
CA VAL A 280 -5.49 -6.22 -8.00
C VAL A 280 -4.77 -5.06 -7.31
N PRO A 281 -3.98 -5.31 -6.24
CA PRO A 281 -3.13 -4.28 -5.63
C PRO A 281 -2.27 -3.54 -6.65
N GLY A 282 -2.26 -2.21 -6.60
CA GLY A 282 -1.57 -1.32 -7.53
C GLY A 282 -2.33 -1.03 -8.84
N GLN A 283 -3.50 -1.65 -9.07
CA GLN A 283 -4.32 -1.38 -10.25
C GLN A 283 -4.83 0.07 -10.25
N PRO A 284 -4.62 0.85 -11.32
CA PRO A 284 -5.23 2.17 -11.48
C PRO A 284 -6.68 2.04 -11.96
N ILE A 285 -7.60 2.70 -11.27
CA ILE A 285 -9.02 2.78 -11.63
C ILE A 285 -9.38 4.25 -11.87
N PRO A 286 -9.77 4.64 -13.09
CA PRO A 286 -10.23 5.99 -13.37
C PRO A 286 -11.46 6.34 -12.54
N VAL A 287 -11.48 7.52 -11.94
CA VAL A 287 -12.62 8.03 -11.18
C VAL A 287 -13.06 9.35 -11.78
N VAL A 288 -14.34 9.45 -12.16
CA VAL A 288 -14.94 10.68 -12.66
C VAL A 288 -15.90 11.22 -11.60
N VAL A 289 -15.72 12.48 -11.24
CA VAL A 289 -16.69 13.23 -10.44
C VAL A 289 -17.48 14.11 -11.39
N GLY A 290 -18.79 13.87 -11.48
CA GLY A 290 -19.69 14.63 -12.33
C GLY A 290 -19.76 16.09 -11.88
N SER A 291 -19.50 17.03 -12.79
CA SER A 291 -19.65 18.46 -12.49
C SER A 291 -21.11 18.82 -12.26
N GLY A 292 -21.37 19.78 -11.39
CA GLY A 292 -22.68 20.44 -11.32
C GLY A 292 -22.99 21.17 -12.62
N GLY A 293 -24.26 21.18 -13.00
CA GLY A 293 -24.73 21.91 -14.18
C GLY A 293 -24.59 23.42 -14.01
N ALA A 294 -24.23 24.12 -15.09
CA ALA A 294 -24.03 25.56 -15.07
C ALA A 294 -25.33 26.34 -14.80
N ALA A 295 -25.19 27.51 -14.15
CA ALA A 295 -26.28 28.44 -13.94
C ALA A 295 -26.71 29.12 -15.25
N GLY A 296 -28.02 29.25 -15.47
CA GLY A 296 -28.53 30.13 -16.52
C GLY A 296 -28.34 31.60 -16.16
N SER A 297 -28.08 32.44 -17.16
CA SER A 297 -27.83 33.87 -16.97
C SER A 297 -28.94 34.73 -17.56
N THR A 298 -29.14 35.93 -17.00
CA THR A 298 -30.08 36.93 -17.53
C THR A 298 -29.60 37.49 -18.88
N ALA A 299 -28.33 37.30 -19.23
CA ALA A 299 -27.78 37.59 -20.55
C ALA A 299 -28.09 36.51 -21.61
N GLY A 300 -28.88 35.49 -21.25
CA GLY A 300 -29.38 34.47 -22.18
C GLY A 300 -28.56 33.17 -22.24
N ALA A 301 -27.59 32.96 -21.34
CA ALA A 301 -26.91 31.67 -21.26
C ALA A 301 -27.87 30.61 -20.69
N PRO A 302 -28.02 29.44 -21.34
CA PRO A 302 -28.88 28.38 -20.83
C PRO A 302 -28.28 27.72 -19.59
N ALA A 303 -29.13 27.07 -18.79
CA ALA A 303 -28.67 26.19 -17.72
C ALA A 303 -27.98 24.93 -18.28
N GLY A 304 -27.14 24.28 -17.47
CA GLY A 304 -26.48 23.03 -17.80
C GLY A 304 -27.08 21.83 -17.06
N ALA A 305 -27.06 20.66 -17.70
CA ALA A 305 -27.28 19.38 -17.01
C ALA A 305 -26.09 19.03 -16.10
N GLY A 306 -26.32 18.19 -15.10
CA GLY A 306 -25.26 17.64 -14.27
C GLY A 306 -24.44 16.58 -15.01
N GLY A 307 -23.17 16.46 -14.65
CA GLY A 307 -22.26 15.43 -15.17
C GLY A 307 -22.43 14.08 -14.48
N THR A 308 -22.04 13.00 -15.15
CA THR A 308 -22.02 11.64 -14.60
C THR A 308 -20.79 11.42 -13.73
N SER A 309 -20.98 10.81 -12.55
CA SER A 309 -19.88 10.27 -11.74
C SER A 309 -19.67 8.79 -12.01
N SER A 310 -18.43 8.31 -11.95
CA SER A 310 -18.12 6.89 -12.18
C SER A 310 -16.86 6.43 -11.45
N PHE A 311 -16.81 5.12 -11.19
CA PHE A 311 -15.63 4.42 -10.70
C PHE A 311 -15.27 3.30 -11.68
N GLY A 312 -14.34 3.59 -12.59
CA GLY A 312 -13.98 2.75 -13.72
C GLY A 312 -15.21 2.37 -14.55
N THR A 313 -15.21 1.12 -15.02
CA THR A 313 -16.38 0.50 -15.67
C THR A 313 -17.31 -0.19 -14.67
N TYR A 314 -17.02 -0.11 -13.36
CA TYR A 314 -17.70 -0.92 -12.36
C TYR A 314 -19.08 -0.38 -11.98
N VAL A 315 -19.21 0.95 -11.81
CA VAL A 315 -20.43 1.61 -11.34
C VAL A 315 -20.43 3.09 -11.75
N SER A 316 -21.61 3.63 -12.06
CA SER A 316 -21.79 5.06 -12.37
C SER A 316 -23.13 5.59 -11.87
N ALA A 317 -23.24 6.92 -11.77
CA ALA A 317 -24.49 7.62 -11.50
C ALA A 317 -24.57 8.85 -12.40
N THR A 318 -25.65 8.92 -13.18
CA THR A 318 -25.86 10.01 -14.14
C THR A 318 -26.20 11.30 -13.42
N GLY A 319 -25.85 12.43 -14.04
CA GLY A 319 -26.25 13.73 -13.52
C GLY A 319 -27.73 14.03 -13.77
N GLY A 320 -28.23 15.05 -13.07
CA GLY A 320 -29.58 15.56 -13.29
C GLY A 320 -29.75 16.14 -14.69
N SER A 321 -30.86 15.83 -15.37
CA SER A 321 -31.19 16.37 -16.69
C SER A 321 -31.95 17.68 -16.61
N LEU A 322 -31.90 18.48 -17.68
CA LEU A 322 -32.78 19.64 -17.87
C LEU A 322 -34.12 19.21 -18.43
N ASN A 323 -35.16 20.03 -18.23
CA ASN A 323 -36.45 19.82 -18.88
C ASN A 323 -36.38 20.31 -20.33
N ALA A 324 -36.69 19.44 -21.30
CA ALA A 324 -36.65 19.75 -22.72
C ALA A 324 -37.62 20.88 -23.14
N TYR A 325 -38.65 21.15 -22.34
CA TYR A 325 -39.60 22.24 -22.53
C TYR A 325 -39.23 23.52 -21.76
N ALA A 326 -38.18 23.50 -20.95
CA ALA A 326 -37.65 24.69 -20.30
C ALA A 326 -36.67 25.40 -21.25
N THR A 327 -36.94 26.68 -21.51
CA THR A 327 -36.08 27.52 -22.35
C THR A 327 -35.82 28.85 -21.65
N VAL A 328 -34.90 29.66 -22.18
CA VAL A 328 -34.66 31.03 -21.67
C VAL A 328 -35.94 31.87 -21.70
N GLY A 329 -36.84 31.65 -22.67
CA GLY A 329 -38.12 32.35 -22.79
C GLY A 329 -39.27 31.73 -21.99
N SER A 330 -39.10 30.50 -21.47
CA SER A 330 -40.08 29.81 -20.63
C SER A 330 -39.36 29.00 -19.55
N PRO A 331 -38.72 29.69 -18.60
CA PRO A 331 -37.84 29.04 -17.63
C PRO A 331 -38.61 28.35 -16.50
N GLN A 332 -39.93 28.55 -16.38
CA GLN A 332 -40.70 28.12 -15.20
C GLN A 332 -40.78 26.60 -15.00
N ASN A 333 -40.50 25.83 -16.05
CA ASN A 333 -40.63 24.38 -16.01
C ASN A 333 -39.46 23.75 -15.22
N GLY A 334 -39.78 23.02 -14.15
CA GLY A 334 -38.79 22.29 -13.35
C GLY A 334 -38.08 21.21 -14.15
N ALA A 335 -36.79 21.03 -13.88
CA ALA A 335 -35.92 20.10 -14.60
C ALA A 335 -36.30 18.62 -14.34
N THR A 336 -36.37 17.82 -15.40
CA THR A 336 -36.75 16.39 -15.35
C THR A 336 -36.17 15.63 -16.54
N PRO A 337 -35.81 14.34 -16.42
CA PRO A 337 -35.79 13.53 -15.20
C PRO A 337 -34.59 13.84 -14.29
N GLY A 338 -34.66 13.38 -13.04
CA GLY A 338 -33.46 13.27 -12.20
C GLY A 338 -32.48 12.23 -12.75
N GLY A 339 -31.24 12.30 -12.31
CA GLY A 339 -30.23 11.29 -12.62
C GLY A 339 -30.54 9.95 -11.94
N PHE A 340 -29.86 8.88 -12.35
CA PHE A 340 -30.04 7.53 -11.83
C PHE A 340 -28.71 6.78 -11.71
N GLY A 341 -28.64 5.84 -10.76
CA GLY A 341 -27.52 4.90 -10.64
C GLY A 341 -27.54 3.83 -11.72
N VAL A 342 -26.36 3.38 -12.14
CA VAL A 342 -26.18 2.31 -13.12
C VAL A 342 -25.08 1.35 -12.65
N GLY A 343 -25.40 0.05 -12.69
CA GLY A 343 -24.44 -1.02 -12.42
C GLY A 343 -24.07 -1.20 -10.95
N GLY A 344 -24.67 -0.46 -10.02
CA GLY A 344 -24.54 -0.67 -8.58
C GLY A 344 -25.36 -1.83 -8.05
N ASP A 345 -25.03 -2.31 -6.85
CA ASP A 345 -25.88 -3.23 -6.08
C ASP A 345 -27.12 -2.49 -5.57
N VAL A 346 -26.97 -1.18 -5.33
CA VAL A 346 -28.05 -0.24 -5.05
C VAL A 346 -27.98 0.87 -6.08
N ASN A 347 -29.10 1.15 -6.77
CA ASN A 347 -29.25 2.25 -7.72
C ASN A 347 -30.49 3.05 -7.36
N ILE A 348 -30.33 4.35 -7.14
CA ILE A 348 -31.43 5.23 -6.72
C ILE A 348 -31.46 6.46 -7.63
N ALA A 349 -32.66 6.85 -8.04
CA ALA A 349 -32.87 8.06 -8.83
C ALA A 349 -32.87 9.31 -7.94
N GLY A 350 -32.30 10.41 -8.45
CA GLY A 350 -32.52 11.75 -7.93
C GLY A 350 -33.93 12.24 -8.26
N SER A 351 -34.38 13.28 -7.57
CA SER A 351 -35.70 13.86 -7.84
C SER A 351 -35.64 14.89 -8.97
N ALA A 352 -36.76 15.07 -9.67
CA ALA A 352 -36.97 16.22 -10.55
C ALA A 352 -36.93 17.53 -9.74
N GLY A 353 -36.54 18.61 -10.41
CA GLY A 353 -36.77 19.97 -9.93
C GLY A 353 -38.23 20.36 -10.11
N GLN A 354 -38.73 21.23 -9.25
CA GLN A 354 -40.11 21.71 -9.30
C GLN A 354 -40.22 22.98 -10.14
N ALA A 355 -41.43 23.24 -10.65
CA ALA A 355 -41.71 24.46 -11.38
C ALA A 355 -41.65 25.69 -10.45
N GLY A 356 -41.32 26.84 -11.03
CA GLY A 356 -41.51 28.14 -10.36
C GLY A 356 -42.99 28.50 -10.31
N ILE A 357 -43.42 29.18 -9.24
CA ILE A 357 -44.82 29.59 -9.06
C ILE A 357 -44.87 31.06 -8.65
N SER A 358 -45.73 31.83 -9.31
CA SER A 358 -45.88 33.26 -9.10
C SER A 358 -44.53 33.98 -9.21
N ASN A 359 -43.98 34.49 -8.11
CA ASN A 359 -42.70 35.21 -8.13
C ASN A 359 -41.56 34.40 -7.47
N ILE A 360 -41.82 33.13 -7.11
CA ILE A 360 -40.92 32.26 -6.38
C ILE A 360 -40.32 31.23 -7.35
N GLY A 361 -38.99 31.10 -7.30
CA GLY A 361 -38.25 30.10 -8.05
C GLY A 361 -38.55 28.68 -7.57
N GLY A 362 -38.55 27.74 -8.50
CA GLY A 362 -38.85 26.34 -8.22
C GLY A 362 -37.83 25.68 -7.27
N LEU A 363 -38.28 24.66 -6.53
CA LEU A 363 -37.41 23.85 -5.69
C LEU A 363 -36.42 23.04 -6.55
N GLY A 364 -35.14 23.09 -6.22
CA GLY A 364 -34.13 22.20 -6.80
C GLY A 364 -34.36 20.76 -6.35
N GLY A 365 -34.13 19.79 -7.23
CA GLY A 365 -34.26 18.37 -6.96
C GLY A 365 -33.17 17.85 -6.02
N GLY A 366 -33.53 16.93 -5.14
CA GLY A 366 -32.60 16.27 -4.22
C GLY A 366 -31.95 15.05 -4.86
N ALA A 367 -30.65 14.88 -4.65
CA ALA A 367 -30.02 13.57 -4.82
C ALA A 367 -30.27 12.71 -3.56
N PRO A 368 -30.18 11.38 -3.65
CA PRO A 368 -30.36 10.50 -2.49
C PRO A 368 -29.45 10.89 -1.32
N MET A 369 -30.01 10.91 -0.10
CA MET A 369 -29.36 11.41 1.13
C MET A 369 -29.04 12.93 1.14
N GLY A 370 -29.60 13.70 0.20
CA GLY A 370 -29.60 15.16 0.19
C GLY A 370 -31.01 15.75 0.36
N ALA A 371 -31.07 17.08 0.41
CA ALA A 371 -32.32 17.85 0.49
C ALA A 371 -32.48 18.81 -0.71
N THR A 372 -33.68 19.37 -0.83
CA THR A 372 -34.08 20.36 -1.85
C THR A 372 -33.94 21.80 -1.34
N GLN A 373 -33.86 22.77 -2.24
CA GLN A 373 -33.77 24.21 -1.88
C GLN A 373 -34.68 25.06 -2.78
N ASN A 374 -35.31 26.12 -2.25
CA ASN A 374 -36.04 27.13 -3.04
C ASN A 374 -35.35 28.49 -2.99
N SER A 375 -35.84 29.41 -3.82
CA SER A 375 -35.49 30.83 -3.74
C SER A 375 -36.67 31.74 -4.10
N GLY A 376 -36.75 32.90 -3.47
CA GLY A 376 -37.65 33.99 -3.87
C GLY A 376 -37.00 35.03 -4.80
N THR A 377 -35.69 34.98 -5.00
CA THR A 377 -34.91 35.97 -5.78
C THR A 377 -33.87 35.28 -6.66
N VAL A 378 -32.57 35.38 -6.36
CA VAL A 378 -31.50 34.69 -7.11
C VAL A 378 -31.55 33.19 -6.86
N GLY A 379 -31.27 32.38 -7.88
CA GLY A 379 -31.15 30.93 -7.69
C GLY A 379 -30.14 30.60 -6.58
N VAL A 380 -30.38 29.52 -5.85
CA VAL A 380 -29.46 29.00 -4.83
C VAL A 380 -28.80 27.75 -5.38
N ALA A 381 -27.48 27.67 -5.24
CA ALA A 381 -26.70 26.54 -5.73
C ALA A 381 -27.07 25.24 -4.99
N GLY A 382 -26.86 24.09 -5.63
CA GLY A 382 -26.99 22.80 -4.95
C GLY A 382 -26.04 22.71 -3.75
N ILE A 383 -26.54 22.24 -2.59
CA ILE A 383 -25.75 22.17 -1.33
C ILE A 383 -25.27 20.77 -0.95
N PHE A 384 -25.91 19.72 -1.49
CA PHE A 384 -25.51 18.32 -1.28
C PHE A 384 -24.88 17.77 -2.55
N PRO A 385 -23.99 16.76 -2.48
CA PRO A 385 -23.48 16.09 -3.67
C PRO A 385 -24.63 15.68 -4.60
N GLY A 386 -24.57 16.16 -5.84
CA GLY A 386 -25.61 15.92 -6.83
C GLY A 386 -26.91 16.70 -6.65
N GLY A 387 -27.04 17.61 -5.69
CA GLY A 387 -28.22 18.44 -5.51
C GLY A 387 -28.45 19.40 -6.69
N GLY A 388 -29.67 19.46 -7.20
CA GLY A 388 -30.09 20.43 -8.21
C GLY A 388 -30.18 21.85 -7.63
N ALA A 389 -29.91 22.85 -8.45
CA ALA A 389 -30.05 24.25 -8.07
C ALA A 389 -31.53 24.65 -7.87
N SER A 390 -31.82 25.60 -6.99
CA SER A 390 -33.15 26.22 -6.98
C SER A 390 -33.34 27.11 -8.21
N GLY A 391 -34.58 27.25 -8.66
CA GLY A 391 -34.93 28.26 -9.65
C GLY A 391 -34.74 29.67 -9.11
N ALA A 392 -34.51 30.63 -10.00
CA ALA A 392 -34.57 32.05 -9.71
C ALA A 392 -36.04 32.53 -9.65
N GLY A 393 -36.40 33.30 -8.63
CA GLY A 393 -37.68 34.02 -8.57
C GLY A 393 -37.66 35.30 -9.42
N THR A 394 -38.71 36.10 -9.30
CA THR A 394 -38.83 37.43 -9.95
C THR A 394 -38.95 38.58 -8.94
N GLY A 395 -38.71 38.27 -7.66
CA GLY A 395 -38.77 39.22 -6.55
C GLY A 395 -40.19 39.62 -6.14
N PRO A 396 -40.37 40.39 -5.06
CA PRO A 396 -41.70 40.69 -4.51
C PRO A 396 -42.64 41.39 -5.51
N SER A 397 -42.10 42.20 -6.41
CA SER A 397 -42.85 42.93 -7.45
C SER A 397 -43.10 42.14 -8.73
N GLY A 398 -42.51 40.94 -8.87
CA GLY A 398 -42.63 40.10 -10.06
C GLY A 398 -41.91 40.65 -11.31
N ASN A 399 -41.20 41.76 -11.21
CA ASN A 399 -40.70 42.51 -12.37
C ASN A 399 -39.16 42.49 -12.51
N ALA A 400 -38.45 41.78 -11.64
CA ALA A 400 -37.00 41.68 -11.69
C ALA A 400 -36.56 40.33 -12.28
N GLN A 401 -35.52 40.35 -13.11
CA GLN A 401 -34.85 39.16 -13.57
C GLN A 401 -33.65 38.85 -12.65
N TYR A 402 -33.50 37.59 -12.29
CA TYR A 402 -32.39 37.11 -11.49
C TYR A 402 -31.72 35.92 -12.17
N THR A 403 -30.41 35.80 -12.00
CA THR A 403 -29.65 34.66 -12.50
C THR A 403 -30.08 33.38 -11.81
N GLY A 404 -30.03 32.28 -12.55
CA GLY A 404 -30.16 30.94 -11.97
C GLY A 404 -28.93 30.61 -11.12
N ALA A 405 -28.83 29.35 -10.72
CA ALA A 405 -27.69 28.85 -9.96
C ALA A 405 -27.19 27.51 -10.50
N SER A 406 -25.95 27.18 -10.15
CA SER A 406 -25.32 25.94 -10.54
C SER A 406 -25.79 24.78 -9.67
N GLY A 407 -25.92 23.60 -10.27
CA GLY A 407 -26.07 22.37 -9.50
C GLY A 407 -24.81 22.07 -8.69
N ALA A 408 -24.94 21.20 -7.69
CA ALA A 408 -23.78 20.71 -6.96
C ALA A 408 -23.00 19.68 -7.79
N ASN A 409 -21.68 19.64 -7.59
CA ASN A 409 -20.87 18.53 -8.08
C ASN A 409 -21.31 17.21 -7.45
N GLY A 410 -21.03 16.11 -8.13
CA GLY A 410 -21.11 14.77 -7.57
C GLY A 410 -20.06 14.53 -6.49
N LEU A 411 -20.06 13.32 -5.97
CA LEU A 411 -19.08 12.82 -5.02
C LEU A 411 -18.86 11.34 -5.28
N VAL A 412 -17.63 10.87 -5.11
CA VAL A 412 -17.31 9.44 -5.05
C VAL A 412 -16.65 9.16 -3.71
N VAL A 413 -17.12 8.17 -2.97
CA VAL A 413 -16.52 7.70 -1.72
C VAL A 413 -16.13 6.24 -1.91
N VAL A 414 -14.86 5.95 -1.69
CA VAL A 414 -14.33 4.58 -1.74
C VAL A 414 -13.98 4.15 -0.33
N ARG A 415 -14.44 2.97 0.06
CA ARG A 415 -14.13 2.31 1.34
C ARG A 415 -13.47 0.98 1.04
N TRP A 416 -12.34 0.69 1.67
CA TRP A 416 -11.72 -0.63 1.62
C TRP A 416 -11.69 -1.23 3.01
#